data_AF-A0A4Q4W3R3-F1
#
_entry.id   AF-A0A4Q4W3R3-F1
#
_cell.length_a   1.000
_cell.length_b   1.000
_cell.length_c   1.000
_cell.angle_alpha   90.00
_cell.angle_beta   90.00
_cell.angle_gamma   90.00
#
_symmetry.space_group_name_H-M   'P 1'
#
loop_
_entity.id
_entity.type
_entity.pdbx_description
1 polymer ?
#
loop_
_entity_poly.entity_id
_entity_poly.type
_entity_poly.pdbx_seq_one_letter_code
_entity_poly.pdbx_strand_id
1 'polypeptide(L)'
;MPYTVIPPNYDGRWVAFISGLAYITLPDDDTTSAHISGGEFGLIFAAGVAEVGGKGHRTQYPGITETMALVVPAVDGQAPAHSLLHMGPCSAEEVVRSSRSSDMSVK
;
A
#
# COMPACT_ATOMS: atom_id res chain seq x y z
N MET A 1 -4.31 -13.34 -17.70
CA MET A 1 -3.73 -12.12 -17.09
C MET A 1 -4.77 -11.02 -17.14
N PRO A 2 -5.46 -10.68 -16.03
CA PRO A 2 -6.20 -9.43 -15.98
C PRO A 2 -5.16 -8.30 -15.97
N TYR A 3 -5.06 -7.56 -17.08
CA TYR A 3 -4.24 -6.36 -17.14
C TYR A 3 -5.02 -5.23 -16.47
N THR A 4 -4.32 -4.39 -15.70
CA THR A 4 -4.85 -3.11 -15.21
C THR A 4 -4.23 -2.01 -16.06
N VAL A 5 -5.05 -1.10 -16.59
CA VAL A 5 -4.57 0.07 -17.33
C VAL A 5 -4.28 1.18 -16.32
N ILE A 6 -3.00 1.52 -16.16
CA ILE A 6 -2.54 2.63 -15.31
C ILE A 6 -2.02 3.73 -16.25
N PRO A 7 -2.57 4.96 -16.22
CA PRO A 7 -2.08 6.08 -17.04
C PRO A 7 -0.62 6.46 -16.73
N PRO A 8 0.08 7.18 -17.62
CA PRO A 8 1.38 7.76 -17.29
C PRO A 8 1.25 8.82 -16.16
N ASN A 9 2.32 9.01 -15.39
CA ASN A 9 2.41 9.95 -14.26
C ASN A 9 1.35 9.72 -13.17
N TYR A 10 1.12 8.44 -12.86
CA TYR A 10 0.09 8.02 -11.95
C TYR A 10 0.72 7.52 -10.64
N ASP A 11 0.68 8.37 -9.61
CA ASP A 11 1.57 8.26 -8.46
C ASP A 11 0.94 7.59 -7.22
N GLY A 12 -0.36 7.26 -7.25
CA GLY A 12 -1.06 6.67 -6.13
C GLY A 12 -2.16 5.69 -6.52
N ARG A 13 -2.17 4.50 -5.92
CA ARG A 13 -3.21 3.48 -6.12
C ARG A 13 -3.57 2.75 -4.83
N TRP A 14 -4.83 2.41 -4.68
CA TRP A 14 -5.25 1.44 -3.68
C TRP A 14 -4.91 0.03 -4.18
N VAL A 15 -4.37 -0.79 -3.28
CA VAL A 15 -4.13 -2.21 -3.54
C VAL A 15 -4.74 -3.01 -2.41
N ALA A 16 -5.73 -3.84 -2.72
CA ALA A 16 -6.27 -4.81 -1.79
C ALA A 16 -5.71 -6.19 -2.13
N PHE A 17 -4.80 -6.69 -1.31
CA PHE A 17 -4.34 -8.07 -1.38
C PHE A 17 -5.44 -8.99 -0.81
N ILE A 18 -6.05 -9.78 -1.68
CA ILE A 18 -7.14 -10.69 -1.35
C ILE A 18 -6.56 -12.00 -0.80
N SER A 19 -5.45 -12.48 -1.37
CA SER A 19 -4.72 -13.69 -0.96
C SER A 19 -3.22 -13.53 -1.16
N GLY A 20 -2.44 -14.47 -0.61
CA GLY A 20 -1.00 -14.54 -0.80
C GLY A 20 -0.23 -13.60 0.11
N LEU A 21 0.99 -13.26 -0.32
CA LEU A 21 1.94 -12.45 0.45
C LEU A 21 2.65 -11.48 -0.48
N ALA A 22 2.63 -10.20 -0.11
CA ALA A 22 3.45 -9.16 -0.74
C ALA A 22 4.58 -8.74 0.20
N TYR A 23 5.78 -8.62 -0.37
CA TYR A 23 6.97 -8.13 0.31
C TYR A 23 7.43 -6.85 -0.40
N ILE A 24 7.40 -5.73 0.33
CA ILE A 24 7.66 -4.40 -0.21
C ILE A 24 8.97 -3.87 0.39
N THR A 25 9.87 -3.39 -0.47
CA THR A 25 11.15 -2.78 -0.08
C THR A 25 11.39 -1.46 -0.80
N LEU A 26 12.27 -0.63 -0.24
CA LEU A 26 12.73 0.59 -0.89
C LEU A 26 13.94 0.29 -1.81
N PRO A 27 14.14 1.03 -2.92
CA PRO A 27 15.18 0.74 -3.91
C PRO A 27 16.64 0.89 -3.43
N ASP A 28 16.86 1.54 -2.29
CA ASP A 28 18.20 1.80 -1.72
C ASP A 28 18.23 1.66 -0.19
N ASP A 29 17.21 1.03 0.40
CA ASP A 29 17.14 0.78 1.84
C ASP A 29 16.66 -0.65 2.07
N ASP A 30 17.63 -1.51 2.37
CA ASP A 30 17.41 -2.92 2.65
C ASP A 30 16.93 -3.18 4.09
N THR A 31 16.87 -2.13 4.93
CA THR A 31 16.43 -2.23 6.33
C THR A 31 14.94 -1.94 6.48
N THR A 32 14.37 -1.13 5.59
CA THR A 32 12.94 -0.80 5.59
C THR A 32 12.18 -1.74 4.66
N SER A 33 11.34 -2.60 5.26
CA SER A 33 10.49 -3.51 4.51
C SER A 33 9.16 -3.78 5.17
N ALA A 34 8.16 -4.14 4.38
CA ALA A 34 6.83 -4.50 4.86
C ALA A 34 6.36 -5.82 4.25
N HIS A 35 5.80 -6.69 5.09
CA HIS A 35 5.11 -7.89 4.66
C HIS A 35 3.61 -7.66 4.78
N ILE A 36 2.89 -7.79 3.66
CA ILE A 36 1.44 -7.62 3.60
C ILE A 36 0.82 -8.96 3.22
N SER A 37 0.20 -9.60 4.19
CA SER A 37 -0.61 -10.80 3.96
C SER A 37 -1.96 -10.40 3.36
N GLY A 38 -2.43 -11.17 2.38
CA GLY A 38 -3.79 -11.00 1.88
C GLY A 38 -4.85 -11.30 2.94
N GLY A 39 -6.03 -10.70 2.81
CA GLY A 39 -7.17 -10.86 3.73
C GLY A 39 -7.58 -9.56 4.42
N GLU A 40 -8.05 -9.66 5.66
CA GLU A 40 -8.65 -8.55 6.43
C GLU A 40 -7.77 -7.29 6.48
N PHE A 41 -6.45 -7.46 6.56
CA PHE A 41 -5.47 -6.38 6.69
C PHE A 41 -4.65 -6.16 5.41
N GLY A 42 -5.10 -6.69 4.28
CA GLY A 42 -4.39 -6.66 2.99
C GLY A 42 -4.57 -5.36 2.20
N LEU A 43 -5.29 -4.36 2.72
CA LEU A 43 -5.52 -3.08 2.04
C LEU A 43 -4.38 -2.10 2.32
N ILE A 44 -3.73 -1.62 1.27
CA ILE A 44 -2.71 -0.57 1.34
C ILE A 44 -2.97 0.55 0.34
N PHE A 45 -2.41 1.71 0.61
CA PHE A 45 -2.25 2.78 -0.38
C PHE A 45 -0.80 2.81 -0.86
N ALA A 46 -0.56 2.43 -2.11
CA ALA A 46 0.76 2.41 -2.71
C ALA A 46 1.00 3.74 -3.44
N ALA A 47 1.79 4.62 -2.84
CA ALA A 47 2.14 5.93 -3.39
C ALA A 47 3.64 6.11 -3.54
N GLY A 48 4.07 6.60 -4.69
CA GLY A 48 5.41 7.13 -4.89
C GLY A 48 5.42 8.61 -4.54
N VAL A 49 5.32 8.96 -3.27
CA VAL A 49 5.35 10.38 -2.86
C VAL A 49 6.73 10.97 -3.17
N ALA A 50 6.76 12.01 -4.02
CA ALA A 50 7.98 12.73 -4.38
C ALA A 50 8.72 13.29 -3.16
N GLU A 51 7.97 13.59 -2.08
CA GLU A 51 8.47 14.09 -0.80
C GLU A 51 9.47 13.15 -0.10
N VAL A 52 9.48 11.85 -0.43
CA VAL A 52 10.33 10.83 0.24
C VAL A 52 11.35 10.18 -0.71
N GLY A 53 11.61 10.80 -1.86
CA GLY A 53 12.76 10.45 -2.72
C GLY A 53 12.42 9.86 -4.10
N GLY A 54 11.14 9.77 -4.49
CA GLY A 54 10.72 9.60 -5.89
C GLY A 54 11.14 8.33 -6.64
N LYS A 55 11.95 7.44 -6.03
CA LYS A 55 12.43 6.20 -6.67
C LYS A 55 11.41 5.06 -6.66
N GLY A 56 10.28 5.25 -5.97
CA GLY A 56 9.21 4.25 -5.85
C GLY A 56 9.54 3.15 -4.85
N HIS A 57 8.93 1.98 -5.04
CA HIS A 57 9.11 0.79 -4.20
C HIS A 57 9.18 -0.47 -5.06
N ARG A 58 9.87 -1.50 -4.58
CA ARG A 58 9.86 -2.84 -5.17
C ARG A 58 8.85 -3.70 -4.44
N THR A 59 7.95 -4.35 -5.18
CA THR A 59 7.03 -5.36 -4.62
C THR A 59 7.40 -6.73 -5.16
N GLN A 60 7.51 -7.71 -4.25
CA GLN A 60 7.75 -9.11 -4.55
C GLN A 60 6.62 -9.95 -3.95
N TYR A 61 6.41 -11.16 -4.47
CA TYR A 61 5.36 -12.07 -4.00
C TYR A 61 5.96 -13.41 -3.59
N PRO A 62 6.65 -13.50 -2.44
CA PRO A 62 7.42 -14.69 -2.05
C PRO A 62 6.56 -15.82 -1.46
N GLY A 63 5.23 -15.76 -1.60
CA GLY A 63 4.32 -16.76 -1.05
C GLY A 63 4.35 -18.10 -1.79
N ILE A 64 3.98 -19.18 -1.09
CA ILE A 64 3.77 -20.51 -1.68
C ILE A 64 2.40 -20.66 -2.36
N THR A 65 1.54 -19.65 -2.27
CA THR A 65 0.22 -19.58 -2.89
C THR A 65 0.11 -18.32 -3.75
N GLU A 66 -0.82 -18.33 -4.69
CA GLU A 66 -1.04 -17.20 -5.59
C GLU A 66 -1.44 -15.93 -4.82
N THR A 67 -0.78 -14.82 -5.16
CA THR A 67 -1.16 -13.49 -4.69
C THR A 67 -2.22 -12.91 -5.62
N MET A 68 -3.45 -12.78 -5.11
CA MET A 68 -4.54 -12.08 -5.80
C MET A 68 -4.66 -10.67 -5.25
N ALA A 69 -4.69 -9.67 -6.12
CA ALA A 69 -4.82 -8.28 -5.73
C ALA A 69 -5.85 -7.54 -6.61
N LEU A 70 -6.65 -6.69 -5.99
CA LEU A 70 -7.45 -5.67 -6.66
C LEU A 70 -6.68 -4.36 -6.62
N VAL A 71 -6.47 -3.74 -7.79
CA VAL A 71 -5.83 -2.43 -7.91
C VAL A 71 -6.89 -1.43 -8.33
N VAL A 72 -7.09 -0.40 -7.49
CA VAL A 72 -8.02 0.69 -7.78
C VAL A 72 -7.24 1.99 -7.93
N PRO A 73 -7.35 2.66 -9.09
CA PRO A 73 -6.83 4.00 -9.25
C PRO A 73 -7.41 4.97 -8.20
N ALA A 74 -6.55 5.70 -7.48
CA ALA A 74 -6.90 6.95 -6.81
C ALA A 74 -7.47 8.04 -7.75
N VAL A 75 -8.26 8.95 -7.18
CA VAL A 75 -8.74 10.14 -7.90
C VAL A 75 -7.53 11.00 -8.29
N ASP A 76 -7.48 11.40 -9.56
CA ASP A 76 -6.40 12.21 -10.14
C ASP A 76 -4.98 11.63 -9.99
N GLY A 77 -4.85 10.35 -9.63
CA GLY A 77 -3.56 9.70 -9.38
C GLY A 77 -2.80 10.20 -8.17
N GLN A 78 -3.47 10.94 -7.28
CA GLN A 78 -2.87 11.55 -6.10
C GLN A 78 -3.20 10.78 -4.83
N ALA A 79 -2.30 10.89 -3.86
CA ALA A 79 -2.57 10.39 -2.51
C ALA A 79 -3.74 11.17 -1.87
N PRO A 80 -4.71 10.49 -1.24
CA PRO A 80 -5.69 11.17 -0.39
C PRO A 80 -5.01 12.00 0.68
N ALA A 81 -5.69 13.03 1.18
CA ALA A 81 -5.19 13.80 2.33
C ALA A 81 -4.94 12.86 3.53
N HIS A 82 -3.72 12.90 4.05
CA HIS A 82 -3.28 12.06 5.16
C HIS A 82 -2.25 12.81 6.01
N SER A 83 -1.94 12.25 7.18
CA SER A 83 -0.83 12.72 8.02
C SER A 83 0.13 11.57 8.24
N LEU A 84 1.43 11.86 8.22
CA LEU A 84 2.45 10.87 8.53
C LEU A 84 2.39 10.55 10.03
N LEU A 85 2.22 9.27 10.38
CA LEU A 85 2.26 8.82 11.78
C LEU A 85 3.69 8.76 12.29
N HIS A 86 4.56 8.08 11.54
CA HIS A 86 6.01 8.00 11.75
C HIS A 86 6.70 7.51 10.48
N MET A 87 8.03 7.52 10.46
CA MET A 87 8.82 6.92 9.39
C MET A 87 8.88 5.40 9.53
N GLY A 88 8.85 4.69 8.39
CA GLY A 88 8.90 3.23 8.34
C GLY A 88 7.52 2.56 8.23
N PRO A 89 7.46 1.21 8.24
CA PRO A 89 6.22 0.46 8.12
C PRO A 89 5.36 0.59 9.38
N CYS A 90 4.03 0.64 9.19
CA CYS A 90 3.09 0.62 10.31
C CYS A 90 3.20 -0.67 11.14
N SER A 91 3.00 -0.56 12.45
CA SER A 91 2.87 -1.72 13.33
C SER A 91 1.52 -2.42 13.13
N ALA A 92 1.39 -3.65 13.62
CA ALA A 92 0.13 -4.40 13.55
C ALA A 92 -1.01 -3.65 14.26
N GLU A 93 -0.71 -3.01 15.39
CA GLU A 93 -1.67 -2.23 16.18
C GLU A 93 -2.19 -1.00 15.40
N GLU A 94 -1.31 -0.34 14.63
CA GLU A 94 -1.67 0.82 13.82
C GLU A 94 -2.58 0.44 12.65
N VAL A 95 -2.31 -0.71 12.01
CA VAL A 95 -3.14 -1.26 10.94
C VAL A 95 -4.54 -1.59 11.46
N VAL A 96 -4.65 -2.28 12.60
CA VAL A 96 -5.94 -2.61 13.22
C VAL A 96 -6.70 -1.35 13.68
N ARG A 97 -5.99 -0.30 14.11
CA ARG A 97 -6.63 0.96 14.48
C ARG A 97 -7.15 1.72 13.27
N SER A 98 -6.45 1.65 12.14
CA SER A 98 -6.90 2.28 10.89
C SER A 98 -8.24 1.72 10.39
N SER A 99 -8.47 0.40 10.53
CA SER A 99 -9.72 -0.24 10.10
C SER A 99 -10.92 0.12 11.00
N ARG A 100 -10.68 0.65 12.20
CA ARG A 100 -11.72 1.17 13.11
C ARG A 100 -11.97 2.66 12.95
N SER A 101 -11.12 3.39 12.21
CA SER A 101 -11.22 4.85 12.08
C SER A 101 -12.36 5.32 11.17
N SER A 102 -13.11 4.41 10.55
CA SER A 102 -14.34 4.74 9.81
C SER A 102 -15.48 5.22 10.73
N ASP A 103 -15.34 5.11 12.05
CA ASP A 103 -16.38 5.38 13.04
C ASP A 103 -16.08 6.60 13.94
N MET A 104 -15.52 7.67 13.35
CA MET A 104 -15.45 8.96 14.03
C MET A 104 -15.59 10.13 13.05
N SER A 105 -16.81 10.34 12.58
CA SER A 105 -17.27 11.63 12.05
C SER A 105 -18.52 12.06 12.82
N VAL A 106 -18.32 12.74 13.95
CA VAL A 106 -19.29 13.68 14.54
C VAL A 106 -18.49 14.79 15.23
N LYS A 107 -18.21 15.87 14.49
CA LYS A 107 -18.66 17.25 14.79
C LYS A 107 -18.21 18.20 13.70
#